data_AF-A0A8A4UWY0-F1
#
_entry.id   AF-A0A8A4UWY0-F1
#
_cell.length_a   1.000
_cell.length_b   1.000
_cell.length_c   1.000
_cell.angle_alpha   90.00
_cell.angle_beta   90.00
_cell.angle_gamma   90.00
#
_symmetry.space_group_name_H-M   'P 1'
#
loop_
_entity.id
_entity.type
_entity.pdbx_description
1 polymer ?
#
loop_
_entity_poly.entity_id
_entity_poly.type
_entity_poly.pdbx_seq_one_letter_code
_entity_poly.pdbx_strand_id
1 'polypeptide(L)'
;MKEIEVEKGSVEESYRWAHGWRVVDGKCSPPARNFPLPEFVQKRIDWVSHEMQAGMGLTFQGAFRALLDIDDEKSIRDDWECWGVSEYMPVSDKYREWLQDPILHDIRRVAVMVGFIYA
;
A
#
# COMPACT_ATOMS: atom_id res chain seq x y z
N MET A 1 -18.98 18.01 -12.13
CA MET A 1 -17.68 17.45 -12.55
C MET A 1 -18.00 16.23 -13.39
N LYS A 2 -17.55 16.14 -14.65
CA LYS A 2 -17.79 14.92 -15.45
C LYS A 2 -17.01 13.77 -14.83
N GLU A 3 -17.67 12.63 -14.62
CA GLU A 3 -17.00 11.39 -14.29
C GLU A 3 -16.17 10.98 -15.51
N ILE A 4 -14.85 11.13 -15.38
CA ILE A 4 -13.90 10.59 -16.34
C ILE A 4 -13.74 9.13 -15.97
N GLU A 5 -14.30 8.23 -16.80
CA GLU A 5 -14.01 6.80 -16.71
C GLU A 5 -12.53 6.61 -16.96
N VAL A 6 -11.80 6.23 -15.91
CA VAL A 6 -10.38 5.91 -15.99
C VAL A 6 -10.26 4.40 -16.10
N GLU A 7 -9.48 3.97 -17.09
CA GLU A 7 -9.20 2.56 -17.30
C GLU A 7 -8.40 2.01 -16.11
N LYS A 8 -8.83 0.85 -15.60
CA LYS A 8 -8.15 0.14 -14.51
C LYS A 8 -6.73 -0.22 -14.92
N GLY A 9 -5.75 0.15 -14.11
CA GLY A 9 -4.33 -0.06 -14.36
C GLY A 9 -3.65 1.03 -15.20
N SER A 10 -4.38 2.07 -15.62
CA SER A 10 -3.80 3.17 -16.39
C SER A 10 -2.83 4.04 -15.59
N VAL A 11 -2.01 4.80 -16.31
CA VAL A 11 -1.13 5.82 -15.73
C VAL A 11 -1.94 6.82 -14.91
N GLU A 12 -3.05 7.31 -15.45
CA GLU A 12 -3.90 8.30 -14.76
C GLU A 12 -4.46 7.77 -13.44
N GLU A 13 -4.87 6.49 -13.39
CA GLU A 13 -5.35 5.86 -12.16
C GLU A 13 -4.25 5.83 -11.08
N SER A 14 -3.03 5.48 -11.48
CA SER A 14 -1.89 5.36 -10.56
C SER A 14 -1.53 6.70 -9.91
N TYR A 15 -1.58 7.79 -10.67
CA TYR A 15 -1.36 9.13 -10.12
C TYR A 15 -2.50 9.59 -9.21
N ARG A 16 -3.74 9.17 -9.47
CA ARG A 16 -4.88 9.46 -8.58
C ARG A 16 -4.75 8.78 -7.22
N TRP A 17 -4.12 7.60 -7.14
CA TRP A 17 -3.85 6.96 -5.84
C TRP A 17 -2.86 7.73 -4.95
N ALA A 18 -1.98 8.55 -5.53
CA ALA A 18 -1.02 9.37 -4.76
C ALA A 18 -1.51 10.81 -4.56
N HIS A 19 -2.08 11.41 -5.61
CA HIS A 19 -2.42 12.85 -5.64
C HIS A 19 -3.92 13.14 -5.55
N GLY A 20 -4.78 12.11 -5.59
CA GLY A 20 -6.25 12.24 -5.62
C GLY A 20 -6.90 12.67 -4.31
N TRP A 21 -6.24 13.54 -3.55
CA TRP A 21 -6.76 14.17 -2.36
C TRP A 21 -8.00 15.00 -2.71
N ARG A 22 -9.00 14.96 -1.85
CA ARG A 22 -10.24 15.73 -2.02
C ARG A 22 -10.65 16.39 -0.73
N VAL A 23 -11.53 17.38 -0.82
CA VAL A 23 -12.26 17.91 0.34
C VAL A 23 -13.67 17.34 0.29
N VAL A 24 -14.07 16.63 1.35
CA VAL A 24 -15.41 16.06 1.53
C VAL A 24 -15.93 16.56 2.87
N ASP A 25 -17.09 17.23 2.86
CA ASP A 25 -17.71 17.83 4.05
C ASP A 25 -16.75 18.74 4.86
N GLY A 26 -15.96 19.54 4.15
CA GLY A 26 -14.97 20.46 4.74
C GLY A 26 -13.73 19.79 5.34
N LYS A 27 -13.58 18.47 5.19
CA LYS A 27 -12.42 17.71 5.66
C LYS A 27 -11.61 17.15 4.51
N CYS A 28 -10.30 17.04 4.72
CA CYS A 28 -9.41 16.38 3.77
C CYS A 28 -9.70 14.87 3.73
N SER A 29 -9.95 14.33 2.53
CA SER A 29 -10.17 12.92 2.25
C SER A 29 -8.97 12.34 1.49
N PRO A 30 -8.28 11.32 2.03
CA PRO A 30 -7.11 10.74 1.41
C PRO A 30 -7.45 10.00 0.11
N PRO A 31 -6.50 9.91 -0.84
CA PRO A 31 -6.70 9.23 -2.11
C PRO A 31 -7.26 7.82 -1.97
N ALA A 32 -6.79 7.04 -0.99
CA ALA A 32 -7.21 5.65 -0.79
C ALA A 32 -8.73 5.48 -0.60
N ARG A 33 -9.44 6.49 -0.08
CA ARG A 33 -10.90 6.48 0.05
C ARG A 33 -11.62 6.89 -1.24
N ASN A 34 -10.99 7.73 -2.05
CA ASN A 34 -11.59 8.28 -3.28
C ASN A 34 -11.29 7.40 -4.50
N PHE A 35 -10.16 6.69 -4.45
CA PHE A 35 -9.59 5.85 -5.48
C PHE A 35 -8.99 4.64 -4.78
N PRO A 36 -9.76 3.55 -4.58
CA PRO A 36 -9.26 2.38 -3.89
C PRO A 36 -8.12 1.72 -4.68
N LEU A 37 -7.13 1.22 -3.95
CA LEU A 37 -6.04 0.43 -4.53
C LEU A 37 -6.55 -0.94 -5.00
N PRO A 38 -5.81 -1.63 -5.89
CA PRO A 38 -6.14 -2.99 -6.27
C PRO A 38 -6.24 -3.91 -5.04
N GLU A 39 -7.18 -4.87 -5.06
CA GLU A 39 -7.51 -5.70 -3.89
C GLU A 39 -6.30 -6.43 -3.29
N PHE A 40 -5.39 -6.94 -4.12
CA PHE A 40 -4.19 -7.64 -3.66
C PHE A 40 -3.17 -6.69 -2.97
N VAL A 41 -3.18 -5.41 -3.34
CA VAL A 41 -2.38 -4.37 -2.66
C VAL A 41 -3.03 -4.03 -1.33
N GLN A 42 -4.36 -3.81 -1.35
CA GLN A 42 -5.11 -3.49 -0.13
C GLN A 42 -4.98 -4.59 0.93
N LYS A 43 -5.09 -5.87 0.54
CA LYS A 43 -4.89 -7.00 1.46
C LYS A 43 -3.54 -6.98 2.16
N ARG A 44 -2.47 -6.58 1.44
CA ARG A 44 -1.14 -6.47 2.04
C ARG A 44 -1.05 -5.29 3.00
N ILE A 45 -1.65 -4.15 2.64
CA ILE A 45 -1.76 -2.98 3.53
C ILE A 45 -2.54 -3.36 4.80
N ASP A 46 -3.69 -4.02 4.66
CA ASP A 46 -4.53 -4.43 5.80
C ASP A 46 -3.79 -5.36 6.75
N TRP A 47 -2.99 -6.29 6.23
CA TRP A 47 -2.13 -7.17 7.04
C TRP A 47 -1.09 -6.39 7.84
N VAL A 48 -0.38 -5.45 7.22
CA VAL A 48 0.61 -4.59 7.91
C VAL A 48 -0.07 -3.64 8.91
N SER A 49 -1.23 -3.08 8.56
CA SER A 49 -2.01 -2.20 9.43
C SER A 49 -2.54 -2.95 10.66
N HIS A 50 -2.95 -4.20 10.49
CA HIS A 50 -3.39 -5.05 11.60
C HIS A 50 -2.26 -5.26 12.63
N GLU A 51 -1.05 -5.60 12.17
CA GLU A 51 0.12 -5.69 13.06
C GLU A 51 0.38 -4.39 13.83
N MET A 52 0.37 -3.26 13.13
CA MET A 52 0.63 -1.96 13.75
C MET A 52 -0.43 -1.61 14.80
N GLN A 53 -1.69 -1.98 14.58
CA GLN A 53 -2.81 -1.72 15.48
C GLN A 53 -2.88 -2.71 16.67
N ALA A 54 -2.32 -3.91 16.53
CA ALA A 54 -2.30 -4.92 17.58
C ALA A 54 -1.45 -4.52 18.81
N GLY A 55 -0.82 -3.34 18.78
CA GLY A 55 -0.24 -2.70 19.97
C GLY A 55 1.14 -3.21 20.38
N MET A 56 1.77 -4.08 19.57
CA MET A 56 3.06 -4.69 19.84
C MET A 56 3.97 -4.59 18.61
N GLY A 57 4.75 -3.51 18.52
CA GLY A 57 6.11 -3.59 17.95
C GLY A 57 6.32 -3.28 16.46
N LEU A 58 5.32 -3.26 15.59
CA LEU A 58 5.58 -2.88 14.20
C LEU A 58 5.84 -1.37 14.08
N THR A 59 7.10 -1.02 13.88
CA THR A 59 7.49 0.38 13.63
C THR A 59 7.08 0.81 12.23
N PHE A 60 6.96 2.12 12.01
CA PHE A 60 6.74 2.67 10.67
C PHE A 60 7.80 2.20 9.66
N GLN A 61 9.07 2.07 10.09
CA GLN A 61 10.15 1.55 9.25
C GLN A 61 9.97 0.05 8.95
N GLY A 62 9.50 -0.74 9.91
CA GLY A 62 9.15 -2.15 9.69
C GLY A 62 8.04 -2.31 8.67
N ALA A 63 6.99 -1.49 8.78
CA ALA A 63 5.90 -1.44 7.81
C ALA A 63 6.39 -1.05 6.41
N PHE A 64 7.23 -0.02 6.30
CA PHE A 64 7.84 0.39 5.04
C PHE A 64 8.61 -0.76 4.38
N ARG A 65 9.47 -1.47 5.13
CA ARG A 65 10.22 -2.62 4.60
C ARG A 65 9.28 -3.72 4.09
N ALA A 66 8.26 -4.07 4.87
CA ALA A 66 7.32 -5.14 4.51
C ALA A 66 6.40 -4.81 3.32
N LEU A 67 6.15 -3.53 3.08
CA LEU A 67 5.34 -3.05 1.96
C LEU A 67 6.16 -2.78 0.70
N LEU A 68 7.37 -2.24 0.83
CA LEU A 68 8.11 -1.64 -0.27
C LEU A 68 9.47 -2.28 -0.58
N ASP A 69 10.17 -2.87 0.38
CA ASP A 69 11.51 -3.44 0.18
C ASP A 69 11.47 -4.95 -0.12
N ILE A 70 10.49 -5.34 -0.93
CA ILE A 70 10.11 -6.73 -1.21
C ILE A 70 11.17 -7.60 -1.89
N ASP A 71 12.29 -7.03 -2.33
CA ASP A 71 13.37 -7.77 -2.99
C ASP A 71 14.22 -8.58 -2.00
N ASP A 72 14.24 -8.19 -0.72
CA ASP A 72 14.84 -8.96 0.37
C ASP A 72 13.77 -9.61 1.25
N GLU A 73 12.84 -10.32 0.61
CA GLU A 73 11.72 -11.00 1.29
C GLU A 73 12.19 -11.96 2.38
N LYS A 74 13.35 -12.61 2.18
CA LYS A 74 13.90 -13.52 3.18
C LYS A 74 14.22 -12.79 4.49
N SER A 75 14.95 -11.68 4.44
CA SER A 75 15.25 -10.92 5.66
C SER A 75 13.98 -10.37 6.31
N ILE A 76 13.01 -9.90 5.51
CA ILE A 76 11.75 -9.39 6.06
C ILE A 76 10.99 -10.50 6.79
N ARG A 77 10.91 -11.68 6.18
CA ARG A 77 10.26 -12.85 6.77
C ARG A 77 10.94 -13.27 8.06
N ASP A 78 12.27 -13.38 8.07
CA ASP A 78 13.04 -13.78 9.24
C ASP A 78 12.82 -12.79 10.41
N ASP A 79 12.81 -11.47 10.13
CA ASP A 79 12.47 -10.44 11.11
C ASP A 79 11.01 -10.58 11.61
N TRP A 80 10.08 -10.88 10.70
CA TRP A 80 8.65 -10.99 11.01
C TRP A 80 8.31 -12.22 11.85
N GLU A 81 8.89 -13.38 11.54
CA GLU A 81 8.66 -14.61 12.29
C GLU A 81 9.21 -14.52 13.74
N CYS A 82 10.15 -13.61 13.98
CA CYS A 82 10.72 -13.38 15.32
C CYS A 82 9.84 -12.45 16.19
N TRP A 83 9.21 -11.45 15.58
CA TRP A 83 8.57 -10.34 16.33
C TRP A 83 7.10 -10.08 16.00
N GLY A 84 6.59 -10.59 14.88
CA GLY A 84 5.22 -10.37 14.42
C GLY A 84 4.19 -11.14 15.25
N VAL A 85 2.98 -10.58 15.38
CA VAL A 85 1.88 -11.23 16.10
C VAL A 85 0.99 -12.07 15.18
N SER A 86 1.03 -11.84 13.88
CA SER A 86 0.40 -12.64 12.84
C SER A 86 1.42 -13.42 12.01
N GLU A 87 0.92 -14.42 11.30
CA GLU A 87 1.72 -15.14 10.30
C GLU A 87 2.23 -14.19 9.22
N TYR A 88 3.46 -14.43 8.78
CA TYR A 88 4.06 -13.67 7.69
C TYR A 88 3.25 -13.85 6.40
N MET A 89 2.86 -12.75 5.74
CA MET A 89 2.17 -12.75 4.46
C MET A 89 3.19 -12.71 3.30
N PRO A 90 3.35 -13.79 2.51
CA PRO A 90 4.28 -13.80 1.39
C PRO A 90 3.99 -12.73 0.35
N VAL A 91 5.02 -12.20 -0.28
CA VAL A 91 4.89 -11.26 -1.40
C VAL A 91 4.45 -12.04 -2.63
N SER A 92 3.21 -11.86 -3.07
CA SER A 92 2.74 -12.48 -4.32
C SER A 92 3.46 -11.91 -5.55
N ASP A 93 3.63 -12.72 -6.60
CA ASP A 93 4.19 -12.28 -7.88
C ASP A 93 3.44 -11.06 -8.44
N LYS A 94 2.11 -11.08 -8.35
CA LYS A 94 1.25 -9.97 -8.80
C LYS A 94 1.56 -8.67 -8.07
N TYR A 95 1.82 -8.73 -6.77
CA TYR A 95 2.22 -7.55 -5.99
C TYR A 95 3.61 -7.06 -6.44
N ARG A 96 4.56 -7.98 -6.65
CA ARG A 96 5.90 -7.67 -7.12
C ARG A 96 5.89 -7.00 -8.49
N GLU A 97 5.23 -7.61 -9.47
CA GLU A 97 5.09 -7.07 -10.82
C GLU A 97 4.39 -5.69 -10.84
N TRP A 98 3.34 -5.53 -10.04
CA TRP A 98 2.63 -4.26 -9.95
C TRP A 98 3.48 -3.16 -9.31
N LEU A 99 4.19 -3.46 -8.21
CA LEU A 99 5.01 -2.48 -7.51
C LEU A 99 6.29 -2.13 -8.30
N GLN A 100 6.88 -3.09 -9.00
CA GLN A 100 8.11 -2.95 -9.78
C GLN A 100 7.87 -2.54 -11.24
N ASP A 101 6.72 -1.91 -11.53
CA ASP A 101 6.37 -1.44 -12.86
C ASP A 101 7.39 -0.42 -13.39
N PRO A 102 7.97 -0.60 -14.58
CA PRO A 102 9.09 0.21 -15.05
C PRO A 102 8.76 1.69 -15.24
N ILE A 103 7.47 2.04 -15.33
CA ILE A 103 7.00 3.42 -15.51
C ILE A 103 6.36 3.94 -14.23
N LEU A 104 5.63 3.08 -13.52
CA LEU A 104 4.76 3.48 -12.41
C LEU A 104 5.31 3.11 -11.03
N HIS A 105 6.52 2.54 -10.94
CA HIS A 105 7.17 2.12 -9.70
C HIS A 105 7.07 3.17 -8.58
N ASP A 106 7.60 4.37 -8.82
CA ASP A 106 7.66 5.41 -7.79
C ASP A 106 6.27 5.85 -7.33
N ILE A 107 5.35 6.09 -8.27
CA ILE A 107 4.01 6.56 -7.93
C ILE A 107 3.19 5.48 -7.21
N ARG A 108 3.39 4.20 -7.55
CA ARG A 108 2.75 3.07 -6.86
C ARG A 108 3.30 2.88 -5.46
N ARG A 109 4.61 3.08 -5.24
CA ARG A 109 5.20 3.08 -3.88
C ARG A 109 4.62 4.19 -3.01
N VAL A 110 4.48 5.41 -3.56
CA VAL A 110 3.82 6.51 -2.85
C VAL A 110 2.36 6.16 -2.54
N ALA A 111 1.64 5.61 -3.51
CA ALA A 111 0.25 5.20 -3.34
C ALA A 111 0.07 4.16 -2.23
N VAL A 112 0.95 3.16 -2.15
CA VAL A 112 0.96 2.17 -1.07
C VAL A 112 1.17 2.83 0.29
N MET A 113 2.14 3.75 0.40
CA MET A 113 2.40 4.43 1.67
C MET A 113 1.26 5.36 2.09
N VAL A 114 0.65 6.08 1.15
CA VAL A 114 -0.55 6.88 1.43
C VAL A 114 -1.70 5.98 1.84
N GLY A 115 -1.89 4.84 1.17
CA GLY A 115 -2.89 3.83 1.56
C GLY A 115 -2.68 3.34 2.98
N PHE A 116 -1.44 3.01 3.35
CA PHE A 116 -1.09 2.52 4.68
C PHE A 116 -1.25 3.58 5.78
N ILE A 117 -0.77 4.82 5.56
CA ILE A 117 -0.85 5.90 6.56
C ILE A 117 -2.29 6.26 6.91
N TYR A 118 -3.23 6.04 5.98
CA TYR A 118 -4.64 6.42 6.11
C TYR A 118 -5.61 5.22 6.14
N ALA A 119 -5.09 4.00 6.33
CA ALA A 119 -5.85 2.76 6.46
C ALA A 119 -6.71 2.73 7.73
#